data_AF-A0A358XV95-F1
#
_entry.id   AF-A0A358XV95-F1
#
_cell.length_a   1.000
_cell.length_b   1.000
_cell.length_c   1.000
_cell.angle_alpha   90.00
_cell.angle_beta   90.00
_cell.angle_gamma   90.00
#
_symmetry.space_group_name_H-M   'P 1'
#
loop_
_entity.id
_entity.type
_entity.pdbx_description
1 polymer ?
#
loop_
_entity_poly.entity_id
_entity_poly.type
_entity_poly.pdbx_seq_one_letter_code
_entity_poly.pdbx_strand_id
1 'polypeptide(L)'
;LNYWLFGDYLGIGAGAHGKISYPDTGLIKRTRKKKQPAHYMASGLSRIAEMNPILPEERTLEFLLNSLRLVGGFCINEYETRTGLSFDQIAKQVESLCEVSLLTKRGARVKATPRGLSVLNSLISEFIEK
;
A
#
# COMPACT_ATOMS: atom_id res chain seq x y z
N LEU A 1 -0.81 10.15 7.79
CA LEU A 1 -0.12 9.66 6.57
C LEU A 1 0.29 8.19 6.66
N ASN A 2 0.66 7.65 7.82
CA ASN A 2 1.22 6.30 7.93
C ASN A 2 0.42 5.19 7.22
N TYR A 3 -0.91 5.13 7.38
CA TYR A 3 -1.78 4.22 6.63
C TYR A 3 -1.63 4.37 5.11
N TRP A 4 -1.67 5.62 4.62
CA TRP A 4 -1.56 5.95 3.20
C TRP A 4 -0.17 5.67 2.61
N LEU A 5 0.86 5.66 3.45
CA LEU A 5 2.24 5.35 3.06
C LEU A 5 2.60 3.88 3.33
N PHE A 6 1.59 3.00 3.41
CA PHE A 6 1.78 1.56 3.61
C PHE A 6 2.60 1.25 4.88
N GLY A 7 2.45 2.06 5.94
CA GLY A 7 3.06 1.79 7.25
C GLY A 7 2.19 0.88 8.13
N ASP A 8 2.72 0.53 9.30
CA ASP A 8 2.03 -0.35 10.24
C ASP A 8 0.94 0.38 11.04
N TYR A 9 -0.23 -0.24 11.18
CA TYR A 9 -1.34 0.33 11.93
C TYR A 9 -2.23 -0.76 12.52
N LEU A 10 -2.85 -0.42 13.66
CA LEU A 10 -3.78 -1.28 14.37
C LEU A 10 -5.22 -0.89 14.05
N GLY A 11 -6.03 -1.87 13.64
CA GLY A 11 -7.48 -1.71 13.55
C GLY A 11 -8.13 -1.84 14.92
N ILE A 12 -8.95 -0.88 15.34
CA ILE A 12 -9.71 -0.93 16.60
C ILE A 12 -11.20 -0.97 16.29
N GLY A 13 -11.93 -1.87 16.95
CA GLY A 13 -13.37 -2.06 16.74
C GLY A 13 -13.71 -3.27 15.86
N ALA A 14 -15.01 -3.56 15.80
CA ALA A 14 -15.55 -4.65 15.00
C ALA A 14 -15.29 -4.39 13.51
N GLY A 15 -14.80 -5.39 12.79
CA GLY A 15 -14.48 -5.31 11.36
C GLY A 15 -13.24 -4.49 11.00
N ALA A 16 -12.50 -3.95 11.98
CA ALA A 16 -11.35 -3.11 11.71
C ALA A 16 -10.19 -3.89 11.06
N HIS A 17 -9.51 -3.23 10.12
CA HIS A 17 -8.30 -3.76 9.47
C HIS A 17 -7.03 -3.22 10.12
N GLY A 18 -5.97 -4.01 10.07
CA GLY A 18 -4.63 -3.62 10.47
C GLY A 18 -3.58 -4.14 9.49
N LYS A 19 -2.39 -3.56 9.55
CA LYS A 19 -1.19 -4.03 8.86
C LYS A 19 -0.03 -4.02 9.84
N ILE A 20 0.74 -5.10 9.91
CA ILE A 20 1.94 -5.19 10.74
C ILE A 20 3.08 -5.80 9.93
N SER A 21 4.27 -5.23 10.06
CA SER A 21 5.49 -5.66 9.41
C SER A 21 6.43 -6.25 10.47
N TYR A 22 7.12 -7.33 10.12
CA TYR A 22 8.08 -8.03 10.97
C TYR A 22 9.48 -7.86 10.37
N PRO A 23 10.28 -6.87 10.82
CA PRO A 23 11.56 -6.52 10.20
C PRO A 23 12.53 -7.70 10.07
N ASP A 24 12.62 -8.53 11.11
CA ASP A 24 13.56 -9.65 11.19
C ASP A 24 13.34 -10.72 10.10
N THR A 25 12.10 -10.84 9.62
CA THR A 25 11.72 -11.85 8.61
C THR A 25 11.28 -11.23 7.27
N GLY A 26 11.16 -9.90 7.19
CA GLY A 26 10.57 -9.21 6.05
C GLY A 26 9.09 -9.56 5.79
N LEU A 27 8.44 -10.23 6.74
CA LEU A 27 7.04 -10.65 6.63
C LEU A 27 6.12 -9.46 6.89
N ILE A 28 5.10 -9.30 6.06
CA ILE A 28 4.05 -8.31 6.23
C ILE A 28 2.73 -9.04 6.35
N LYS A 29 1.92 -8.71 7.36
CA LYS A 29 0.60 -9.32 7.57
C LYS A 29 -0.51 -8.29 7.58
N ARG A 30 -1.58 -8.58 6.86
CA ARG A 30 -2.87 -7.91 7.01
C ARG A 30 -3.67 -8.63 8.09
N THR A 31 -4.26 -7.86 8.99
CA THR A 31 -5.19 -8.37 10.01
C THR A 31 -6.58 -7.81 9.80
N ARG A 32 -7.59 -8.60 10.15
CA ARG A 32 -8.98 -8.17 10.16
C ARG A 32 -9.65 -8.66 11.42
N LYS A 33 -10.36 -7.77 12.11
CA LYS A 33 -11.13 -8.13 13.29
C LYS A 33 -12.52 -8.66 12.92
N LYS A 34 -13.10 -9.48 13.81
CA LYS A 34 -14.46 -10.03 13.61
C LYS A 34 -15.45 -8.90 13.32
N LYS A 35 -16.22 -9.03 12.24
CA LYS A 35 -17.10 -7.98 11.72
C LYS A 35 -18.35 -7.78 12.57
N GLN A 36 -18.96 -8.87 13.03
CA GLN A 36 -20.20 -8.80 13.81
C GLN A 36 -19.91 -8.27 15.21
N PRO A 37 -20.53 -7.16 15.67
CA PRO A 37 -20.27 -6.59 16.98
C PRO A 37 -20.45 -7.59 18.13
N ALA A 38 -21.50 -8.42 18.08
CA ALA A 38 -21.73 -9.47 19.07
C ALA A 38 -20.56 -10.46 19.15
N HIS A 39 -20.08 -10.95 18.00
CA HIS A 39 -18.93 -11.84 17.94
C HIS A 39 -17.67 -11.13 18.44
N TYR A 40 -17.43 -9.89 18.03
CA TYR A 40 -16.29 -9.09 18.47
C TYR A 40 -16.24 -8.92 19.99
N MET A 41 -17.38 -8.58 20.61
CA MET A 41 -17.49 -8.39 22.06
C MET A 41 -17.32 -9.72 22.83
N ALA A 42 -17.92 -10.80 22.34
CA ALA A 42 -17.81 -12.13 22.93
C ALA A 42 -16.40 -12.74 22.85
N SER A 43 -15.52 -12.19 22.01
CA SER A 43 -14.22 -12.80 21.70
C SER A 43 -13.09 -12.49 22.69
N GLY A 44 -13.33 -11.63 23.69
CA GLY A 44 -12.28 -11.24 24.64
C GLY A 44 -11.04 -10.70 23.93
N LEU A 45 -9.89 -11.38 24.08
CA LEU A 45 -8.62 -11.04 23.42
C LEU A 45 -8.49 -11.60 21.99
N SER A 46 -9.28 -12.60 21.60
CA SER A 46 -9.22 -13.26 20.27
C SER A 46 -10.11 -12.56 19.24
N ARG A 47 -9.89 -11.25 19.06
CA ARG A 47 -10.72 -10.41 18.18
C ARG A 47 -10.32 -10.48 16.70
N ILE A 48 -9.15 -11.06 16.40
CA ILE A 48 -8.67 -11.27 15.03
C ILE A 48 -9.46 -12.41 14.38
N ALA A 49 -10.09 -12.12 13.25
CA ALA A 49 -10.76 -13.10 12.41
C ALA A 49 -9.80 -13.68 11.36
N GLU A 50 -8.98 -12.82 10.76
CA GLU A 50 -8.07 -13.19 9.69
C GLU A 50 -6.72 -12.52 9.91
N MET A 51 -5.66 -13.26 9.58
CA MET A 51 -4.28 -12.77 9.57
C MET A 51 -3.57 -13.40 8.37
N ASN A 52 -3.47 -12.66 7.29
CA ASN A 52 -2.95 -13.16 6.01
C ASN A 52 -1.62 -12.47 5.68
N PRO A 53 -0.65 -13.19 5.11
CA PRO A 53 0.56 -12.55 4.58
C PRO A 53 0.21 -11.64 3.40
N ILE A 54 1.00 -10.59 3.20
CA ILE A 54 1.05 -9.81 1.95
C ILE A 54 2.29 -10.27 1.19
N LEU A 55 2.08 -10.99 0.10
CA LEU A 55 3.16 -11.60 -0.68
C LEU A 55 3.96 -10.51 -1.41
N PRO A 56 5.27 -10.69 -1.65
CA PRO A 56 6.11 -9.70 -2.34
C PRO A 56 5.48 -9.10 -3.60
N GLU A 57 4.89 -9.95 -4.44
CA GLU A 57 4.20 -9.60 -5.68
C GLU A 57 2.99 -8.67 -5.48
N GLU A 58 2.34 -8.70 -4.31
CA GLU A 58 1.19 -7.85 -4.00
C GLU A 58 1.61 -6.47 -3.43
N ARG A 59 2.82 -6.38 -2.85
CA ARG A 59 3.25 -5.20 -2.06
C ARG A 59 3.35 -3.94 -2.89
N THR A 60 3.83 -4.04 -4.13
CA THR A 60 3.92 -2.91 -5.05
C THR A 60 2.55 -2.31 -5.29
N LEU A 61 1.58 -3.15 -5.68
CA LEU A 61 0.22 -2.69 -5.96
C LEU A 61 -0.42 -2.06 -4.73
N GLU A 62 -0.33 -2.72 -3.56
CA GLU A 62 -0.90 -2.19 -2.32
C GLU A 62 -0.27 -0.87 -1.86
N PHE A 63 1.04 -0.72 -2.03
CA PHE A 63 1.74 0.52 -1.72
C PHE A 63 1.24 1.65 -2.63
N LEU A 64 1.26 1.42 -3.95
CA LEU A 64 0.88 2.43 -4.95
C LEU A 64 -0.60 2.79 -4.88
N LEU A 65 -1.47 1.81 -4.56
CA LEU A 65 -2.90 2.03 -4.33
C LEU A 65 -3.11 3.14 -3.30
N ASN A 66 -2.31 3.17 -2.24
CA ASN A 66 -2.49 4.16 -1.18
C ASN A 66 -1.66 5.42 -1.44
N SER A 67 -0.39 5.27 -1.81
CA SER A 67 0.55 6.38 -1.84
C SER A 67 0.30 7.36 -2.99
N LEU A 68 -0.14 6.88 -4.16
CA LEU A 68 -0.45 7.76 -5.29
C LEU A 68 -1.78 8.52 -5.13
N ARG A 69 -2.62 8.16 -4.15
CA ARG A 69 -3.80 8.96 -3.76
C ARG A 69 -3.39 10.23 -3.01
N LEU A 70 -2.20 10.26 -2.42
CA LEU A 70 -1.65 11.47 -1.84
C LEU A 70 -1.18 12.39 -2.96
N VAL A 71 -1.61 13.65 -2.95
CA VAL A 71 -1.15 14.66 -3.93
C VAL A 71 0.38 14.82 -3.92
N GLY A 72 1.01 14.60 -2.76
CA GLY A 72 2.47 14.61 -2.61
C GLY A 72 3.19 13.35 -3.09
N GLY A 73 2.44 12.30 -3.45
CA GLY A 73 2.94 10.99 -3.83
C GLY A 73 3.82 10.35 -2.77
N PHE A 74 4.91 9.72 -3.21
CA PHE A 74 5.87 9.03 -2.35
C PHE A 74 7.32 9.32 -2.76
N CYS A 75 8.24 9.07 -1.84
CA CYS A 75 9.67 9.02 -2.09
C CYS A 75 10.12 7.58 -2.38
N ILE A 76 11.11 7.40 -3.26
CA ILE A 76 11.72 6.10 -3.58
C ILE A 76 12.07 5.31 -2.30
N ASN A 77 12.73 5.96 -1.34
CA ASN A 77 13.11 5.32 -0.08
C ASN A 77 11.89 4.86 0.76
N GLU A 78 10.76 5.57 0.66
CA GLU A 78 9.52 5.14 1.32
C GLU A 78 8.94 3.89 0.67
N TYR A 79 9.00 3.79 -0.66
CA TYR A 79 8.61 2.55 -1.35
C TYR A 79 9.49 1.39 -0.90
N GLU A 80 10.81 1.53 -1.01
CA GLU A 80 11.76 0.44 -0.73
C GLU A 80 11.70 -0.01 0.72
N THR A 81 11.64 0.92 1.66
CA THR A 81 11.55 0.60 3.10
C THR A 81 10.23 -0.06 3.47
N ARG A 82 9.11 0.27 2.80
CA ARG A 82 7.77 -0.20 3.18
C ARG A 82 7.35 -1.47 2.47
N THR A 83 7.89 -1.74 1.29
CA THR A 83 7.62 -2.96 0.52
C THR A 83 8.74 -4.00 0.71
N GLY A 84 9.96 -3.57 1.03
CA GLY A 84 11.14 -4.41 0.99
C GLY A 84 11.59 -4.75 -0.44
N LEU A 85 11.12 -3.99 -1.44
CA LEU A 85 11.40 -4.21 -2.87
C LEU A 85 12.23 -3.05 -3.42
N SER A 86 13.16 -3.32 -4.34
CA SER A 86 13.91 -2.26 -5.04
C SER A 86 13.00 -1.45 -5.95
N PHE A 87 13.16 -0.13 -5.97
CA PHE A 87 12.42 0.74 -6.89
C PHE A 87 12.70 0.43 -8.36
N ASP A 88 13.84 -0.20 -8.67
CA ASP A 88 14.19 -0.63 -10.03
C ASP A 88 13.13 -1.55 -10.66
N GLN A 89 12.37 -2.29 -9.84
CA GLN A 89 11.27 -3.15 -10.30
C GLN A 89 10.15 -2.35 -10.97
N ILE A 90 9.95 -1.09 -10.60
CA ILE A 90 8.89 -0.22 -11.14
C ILE A 90 9.42 1.00 -11.89
N ALA A 91 10.74 1.22 -11.90
CA ALA A 91 11.36 2.42 -12.46
C ALA A 91 10.95 2.66 -13.93
N LYS A 92 11.05 1.61 -14.76
CA LYS A 92 10.66 1.67 -16.19
C LYS A 92 9.19 2.04 -16.38
N GLN A 93 8.30 1.48 -15.56
CA GLN A 93 6.87 1.77 -15.64
C GLN A 93 6.57 3.20 -15.18
N VAL A 94 7.25 3.68 -14.13
CA VAL A 94 7.16 5.07 -13.68
C VAL A 94 7.61 6.03 -14.79
N GLU A 95 8.70 5.72 -15.49
CA GLU A 95 9.22 6.53 -16.61
C GLU A 95 8.20 6.60 -17.75
N SER A 96 7.68 5.46 -18.21
CA SER A 96 6.61 5.39 -19.22
C SER A 96 5.40 6.25 -18.86
N LEU A 97 4.94 6.17 -17.60
CA LEU A 97 3.82 6.99 -17.11
C LEU A 97 4.16 8.49 -16.97
N CYS A 98 5.44 8.84 -16.81
CA CYS A 98 5.89 10.22 -16.89
C CYS A 98 5.84 10.76 -18.32
N GLU A 99 6.22 9.96 -19.32
CA GLU A 99 6.18 10.34 -20.75
C GLU A 99 4.75 10.71 -21.19
N VAL A 100 3.74 9.97 -20.72
CA VAL A 100 2.32 10.27 -21.00
C VAL A 100 1.69 11.27 -20.03
N SER A 101 2.49 11.93 -19.19
CA SER A 101 2.06 12.96 -18.23
C SER A 101 1.04 12.49 -17.20
N LEU A 102 1.06 11.21 -16.82
CA LEU A 102 0.23 10.66 -15.73
C LEU A 102 0.96 10.70 -14.39
N LEU A 103 2.28 10.49 -14.39
CA LEU A 103 3.15 10.67 -13.24
C LEU A 103 4.14 11.82 -13.47
N THR A 104 4.75 12.28 -12.38
CA THR A 104 5.97 13.09 -12.42
C THR A 104 6.97 12.52 -11.43
N LYS A 105 8.23 12.46 -11.84
CA LYS A 105 9.37 12.12 -10.99
C LYS A 105 10.32 13.32 -10.91
N ARG A 106 10.53 13.85 -9.70
CA ARG A 106 11.49 14.93 -9.42
C ARG A 106 12.46 14.46 -8.36
N GLY A 107 13.70 14.19 -8.75
CA GLY A 107 14.69 13.53 -7.90
C GLY A 107 14.18 12.16 -7.44
N ALA A 108 14.07 11.98 -6.12
CA ALA A 108 13.55 10.77 -5.49
C ALA A 108 12.03 10.75 -5.28
N ARG A 109 11.29 11.80 -5.67
CA ARG A 109 9.85 11.89 -5.42
C ARG A 109 9.04 11.58 -6.67
N VAL A 110 8.08 10.66 -6.55
CA VAL A 110 7.11 10.27 -7.58
C VAL A 110 5.72 10.67 -7.13
N LYS A 111 4.94 11.35 -7.99
CA LYS A 111 3.55 11.70 -7.70
C LYS A 111 2.68 11.72 -8.96
N ALA A 112 1.38 11.50 -8.79
CA ALA A 112 0.41 11.66 -9.87
C ALA A 112 0.25 13.14 -10.26
N THR A 113 0.12 13.40 -11.57
CA THR A 113 -0.30 14.71 -12.08
C THR A 113 -1.79 14.93 -11.84
N PRO A 114 -2.34 16.15 -12.04
CA PRO A 114 -3.79 16.34 -12.04
C PRO A 114 -4.53 15.40 -13.00
N ARG A 115 -3.94 15.13 -14.19
CA ARG A 115 -4.46 14.14 -15.14
C ARG A 115 -4.32 12.72 -14.60
N GLY A 116 -3.20 12.36 -14.01
CA GLY A 116 -3.00 11.06 -13.38
C GLY A 116 -4.01 10.78 -12.26
N LEU A 117 -4.32 11.78 -11.46
CA LEU A 117 -5.33 11.68 -10.39
C LEU A 117 -6.75 11.47 -10.94
N SER A 118 -7.10 12.06 -12.09
CA SER A 118 -8.44 11.87 -12.68
C SER A 118 -8.64 10.47 -13.25
N VAL A 119 -7.55 9.75 -13.58
CA VAL A 119 -7.58 8.36 -14.05
C VAL A 119 -6.79 7.42 -13.12
N LEU A 120 -6.77 7.71 -11.82
CA LEU A 120 -5.84 7.08 -10.88
C LEU A 120 -5.94 5.56 -10.82
N ASN A 121 -7.15 5.00 -10.90
CA ASN A 121 -7.33 3.55 -10.91
C ASN A 121 -6.71 2.93 -12.18
N SER A 122 -6.92 3.53 -13.36
CA SER A 122 -6.30 3.07 -14.60
C SER A 122 -4.78 3.20 -14.54
N LEU A 123 -4.26 4.31 -14.01
CA LEU A 123 -2.83 4.52 -13.78
C LEU A 123 -2.24 3.42 -12.90
N ILE A 124 -2.88 3.09 -11.78
CA ILE A 124 -2.40 2.04 -10.87
C ILE A 124 -2.44 0.67 -11.55
N SER A 125 -3.45 0.38 -12.38
CA SER A 125 -3.56 -0.89 -13.11
C SER A 125 -2.39 -1.14 -14.07
N GLU A 126 -1.69 -0.09 -14.51
CA GLU A 126 -0.48 -0.23 -15.34
C GLU A 126 0.71 -0.86 -14.59
N PHE A 127 0.61 -1.03 -13.27
CA PHE A 127 1.61 -1.74 -12.45
C PHE A 127 1.22 -3.19 -12.15
N ILE A 128 0.10 -3.68 -12.68
CA ILE A 128 -0.31 -5.07 -12.57
C ILE A 128 0.30 -5.83 -13.75
N GLU A 129 1.07 -6.88 -13.48
CA GLU A 129 1.60 -7.76 -14.54
C GLU A 129 0.44 -8.32 -15.39
N LYS A 130 0.70 -8.50 -16.69
CA LYS A 130 -0.17 -9.26 -17.59
C LYS A 130 0.27 -10.71 -17.65
#